data_AF-A0A962PJR7-F1
#
_entry.id   AF-A0A962PJR7-F1
#
_cell.length_a   1.000
_cell.length_b   1.000
_cell.length_c   1.000
_cell.angle_alpha   90.00
_cell.angle_beta   90.00
_cell.angle_gamma   90.00
#
_symmetry.space_group_name_H-M   'P 1'
#
loop_
_entity.id
_entity.type
_entity.pdbx_description
1 polymer ?
#
loop_
_entity_poly.entity_id
_entity_poly.type
_entity_poly.pdbx_seq_one_letter_code
_entity_poly.pdbx_strand_id
1 'polypeptide(L)'
;MLLIVLQWFPYTGVFLMITGAPIWTGHIPHIIALTFVCEVLLRKAPKVLLAIPLLPYLFYYFLFGVQAVYIYGLENELQAQNPSKLLEFVSGDYSLVANGEYVKYLKIPVVYAVNSNFPEGYLAYRLSTKVLCDRARSLKDKVTDIFGEYWIFPVSWHEFRSNKVSSKSFGMCELRIREAPQKPILKIVREELKTENPYLNQRQYTFFINEKSIGRFVTATYEAIPLFPRFFIGCGLKSSDTPAWLCDATLRRVRQTLRTYPKATSANNNSDNYFISLLLGIDYYSEDDLQNFKDYPETIKIVDDLVELKKNEKPEDFDQWGLRKDSLYQPQISQKNGYPSFVGVVYTQNEGGPFYSFIEQNRDKIVYLDVRAGPNTNGNSSSIGVYGVCKARKDCTSRTDDYYFFEKMANEERHFQGFFRVGKREKSEDTHNKADNDTRTVLTLVESDELDSK
;
A
#
# COMPACT_ATOMS: atom_id res chain seq x y z
N MET A 1 -34.55 -7.32 23.32
CA MET A 1 -33.73 -6.99 24.52
C MET A 1 -32.76 -8.11 24.89
N LEU A 2 -33.20 -9.37 25.02
CA LEU A 2 -32.32 -10.49 25.41
C LEU A 2 -31.00 -10.56 24.60
N LEU A 3 -31.07 -10.46 23.26
CA LEU A 3 -29.88 -10.51 22.40
C LEU A 3 -28.90 -9.37 22.68
N ILE A 4 -29.39 -8.17 22.98
CA ILE A 4 -28.53 -7.00 23.29
C ILE A 4 -27.85 -7.20 24.65
N VAL A 5 -28.59 -7.70 25.64
CA VAL A 5 -28.05 -8.02 26.97
C VAL A 5 -26.97 -9.11 26.85
N LEU A 6 -27.21 -10.15 26.05
CA LEU A 6 -26.22 -11.20 25.79
C LEU A 6 -24.99 -10.68 25.04
N GLN A 7 -25.14 -9.67 24.18
CA GLN A 7 -24.02 -9.03 23.50
C GLN A 7 -23.18 -8.15 24.42
N TRP A 8 -23.66 -7.74 25.59
CA TRP A 8 -22.88 -6.93 26.52
C TRP A 8 -21.71 -7.71 27.14
N PHE A 9 -21.85 -9.03 27.29
CA PHE A 9 -20.78 -9.87 27.82
C PHE A 9 -19.76 -10.19 26.71
N PRO A 10 -18.45 -9.96 26.92
CA PRO A 10 -17.44 -10.10 25.87
C PRO A 10 -17.39 -11.49 25.22
N TYR A 11 -17.48 -12.56 26.03
CA TYR A 11 -17.40 -13.93 25.53
C TYR A 11 -18.55 -14.28 24.60
N THR A 12 -19.79 -14.06 25.03
CA THR A 12 -20.99 -14.30 24.21
C THR A 12 -21.09 -13.30 23.06
N GLY A 13 -20.66 -12.05 23.28
CA GLY A 13 -20.61 -10.98 22.30
C GLY A 13 -19.78 -11.33 21.07
N VAL A 14 -18.58 -11.91 21.24
CA VAL A 14 -17.72 -12.32 20.12
C VAL A 14 -18.40 -13.40 19.27
N PHE A 15 -18.97 -14.44 19.90
CA PHE A 15 -19.72 -15.47 19.17
C PHE A 15 -20.92 -14.90 18.42
N LEU A 16 -21.65 -13.97 19.05
CA LEU A 16 -22.78 -13.28 18.43
C LEU A 16 -22.34 -12.38 17.27
N MET A 17 -21.19 -11.71 17.37
CA MET A 17 -20.64 -10.91 16.27
C MET A 17 -20.25 -11.79 15.07
N ILE A 18 -19.59 -12.93 15.31
CA ILE A 18 -19.20 -13.89 14.27
C ILE A 18 -20.44 -14.46 13.54
N THR A 19 -21.52 -14.73 14.28
CA THR A 19 -22.79 -15.22 13.71
C THR A 19 -23.63 -14.13 13.04
N GLY A 20 -23.15 -12.88 13.01
CA GLY A 20 -23.84 -11.76 12.37
C GLY A 20 -25.01 -11.22 13.18
N ALA A 21 -25.04 -11.42 14.49
CA ALA A 21 -26.12 -10.96 15.36
C ALA A 21 -26.48 -9.48 15.18
N PRO A 22 -25.54 -8.52 14.98
CA PRO A 22 -25.89 -7.12 14.70
C PRO A 22 -26.76 -6.91 13.44
N ILE A 23 -26.65 -7.80 12.45
CA ILE A 23 -27.46 -7.77 11.23
C ILE A 23 -28.86 -8.29 11.54
N TRP A 24 -28.97 -9.42 12.25
CA TRP A 24 -30.26 -10.01 12.62
C TRP A 24 -31.05 -9.10 13.55
N THR A 25 -30.42 -8.51 14.57
CA THR A 25 -31.06 -7.55 15.48
C THR A 25 -31.56 -6.31 14.73
N GLY A 26 -30.83 -5.86 13.72
CA GLY A 26 -31.25 -4.78 12.82
C GLY A 26 -32.49 -5.12 11.98
N HIS A 27 -32.69 -6.40 11.63
CA HIS A 27 -33.84 -6.85 10.84
C HIS A 27 -35.12 -7.11 11.65
N ILE A 28 -35.00 -7.41 12.94
CA ILE A 28 -36.15 -7.67 13.83
C ILE A 28 -37.19 -6.54 13.81
N PRO A 29 -36.83 -5.23 13.91
CA PRO A 29 -37.79 -4.14 13.80
C PRO A 29 -38.62 -4.16 12.51
N HIS A 30 -38.01 -4.55 11.38
CA HIS A 30 -38.73 -4.66 10.10
C HIS A 30 -39.74 -5.81 10.12
N ILE A 31 -39.36 -6.96 10.68
CA ILE A 31 -40.25 -8.12 10.82
C ILE A 31 -41.43 -7.78 11.74
N ILE A 32 -41.15 -7.15 12.90
CA ILE A 32 -42.19 -6.72 13.85
C ILE A 32 -43.16 -5.74 13.17
N ALA A 33 -42.64 -4.74 12.46
CA ALA A 33 -43.45 -3.78 11.71
C ALA A 33 -44.36 -4.47 10.70
N LEU A 34 -43.83 -5.44 9.94
CA LEU A 34 -44.60 -6.21 8.97
C LEU A 34 -45.69 -7.04 9.64
N THR A 35 -45.42 -7.67 10.79
CA THR A 35 -46.43 -8.42 11.56
C THR A 35 -47.58 -7.52 12.00
N PHE A 36 -47.29 -6.31 12.52
CA PHE A 36 -48.33 -5.34 12.88
C PHE A 36 -49.22 -4.97 11.68
N VAL A 37 -48.60 -4.73 10.52
CA VAL A 37 -49.34 -4.45 9.27
C VAL A 37 -50.24 -5.63 8.91
N CYS A 38 -49.72 -6.86 8.94
CA CYS A 38 -50.49 -8.07 8.64
C CYS A 38 -51.66 -8.28 9.63
N GLU A 39 -51.45 -8.11 10.93
CA GLU A 39 -52.50 -8.28 11.94
C GLU A 39 -53.63 -7.25 11.80
N VAL A 40 -53.29 -6.00 11.49
CA VAL A 40 -54.27 -4.94 11.22
C VAL A 40 -55.05 -5.23 9.92
N LEU A 41 -54.37 -5.68 8.86
CA LEU A 41 -55.02 -6.05 7.60
C LEU A 41 -55.98 -7.24 7.77
N LEU A 42 -55.59 -8.22 8.59
CA LEU A 42 -56.43 -9.37 8.97
C LEU A 42 -57.51 -9.01 10.00
N ARG A 43 -57.63 -7.73 10.40
CA ARG A 43 -58.58 -7.23 11.41
C ARG A 43 -58.44 -7.91 12.79
N LYS A 44 -57.29 -8.50 13.08
CA LYS A 44 -56.97 -9.12 14.38
C LYS A 44 -56.50 -8.08 15.42
N ALA A 45 -56.03 -6.93 14.95
CA ALA A 45 -55.51 -5.83 15.76
C ALA A 45 -56.22 -4.50 15.45
N PRO A 46 -56.35 -3.58 16.43
CA PRO A 46 -56.91 -2.25 16.19
C PRO A 46 -56.03 -1.43 15.24
N LYS A 47 -56.66 -0.66 14.34
CA LYS A 47 -55.98 0.16 13.31
C LYS A 47 -54.97 1.15 13.88
N VAL A 48 -55.15 1.61 15.12
CA VAL A 48 -54.24 2.53 15.81
C VAL A 48 -52.83 1.94 15.95
N LEU A 49 -52.69 0.61 16.07
CA LEU A 49 -51.38 -0.05 16.15
C LEU A 49 -50.56 0.08 14.87
N LEU A 50 -51.18 0.39 13.72
CA LEU A 50 -50.47 0.68 12.47
C LEU A 50 -49.60 1.95 12.60
N ALA A 51 -49.94 2.88 13.48
CA ALA A 51 -49.17 4.11 13.67
C ALA A 51 -47.75 3.83 14.20
N ILE A 52 -47.57 2.75 14.97
CA ILE A 52 -46.28 2.39 15.60
C ILE A 52 -45.20 2.12 14.53
N PRO A 53 -45.41 1.25 13.53
CA PRO A 53 -44.44 1.10 12.45
C PRO A 53 -44.50 2.24 11.43
N LEU A 54 -45.65 2.88 11.22
CA LEU A 54 -45.78 3.90 10.17
C LEU A 54 -44.99 5.18 10.48
N LEU A 55 -45.08 5.70 11.71
CA LEU A 55 -44.46 6.98 12.07
C LEU A 55 -42.92 6.98 11.92
N PRO A 56 -42.17 5.98 12.43
CA PRO A 56 -40.72 5.93 12.26
C PRO A 56 -40.28 5.82 10.80
N TYR A 57 -41.01 5.07 9.96
CA TYR A 57 -40.68 4.94 8.54
C TYR A 57 -41.03 6.22 7.77
N LEU A 58 -42.13 6.88 8.08
CA LEU A 58 -42.45 8.19 7.49
C LEU A 58 -41.38 9.21 7.85
N PHE A 59 -40.96 9.26 9.12
CA PHE A 59 -39.87 10.13 9.56
C PHE A 59 -38.55 9.79 8.86
N TYR A 60 -38.23 8.50 8.73
CA TYR A 60 -37.07 8.03 7.98
C TYR A 60 -37.08 8.53 6.53
N TYR A 61 -38.17 8.32 5.80
CA TYR A 61 -38.27 8.73 4.40
C TYR A 61 -38.32 10.25 4.24
N PHE A 62 -38.83 10.98 5.23
CA PHE A 62 -38.71 12.43 5.28
C PHE A 62 -37.24 12.86 5.37
N LEU A 63 -36.45 12.29 6.30
CA LEU A 63 -35.02 12.58 6.41
C LEU A 63 -34.23 12.18 5.17
N PHE A 64 -34.56 11.02 4.57
CA PHE A 64 -34.00 10.58 3.29
C PHE A 64 -34.27 11.61 2.18
N GLY A 65 -35.51 12.12 2.07
CA GLY A 65 -35.87 13.14 1.10
C GLY A 65 -35.12 14.45 1.30
N VAL A 66 -35.06 14.95 2.54
CA VAL A 66 -34.31 16.16 2.89
C VAL A 66 -32.83 16.02 2.54
N GLN A 67 -32.22 14.88 2.87
CA GLN A 67 -30.82 14.63 2.57
C GLN A 67 -30.57 14.47 1.06
N ALA A 68 -31.48 13.84 0.32
CA ALA A 68 -31.36 13.73 -1.14
C ALA A 68 -31.35 15.11 -1.82
N VAL A 69 -32.20 16.04 -1.36
CA VAL A 69 -32.21 17.42 -1.85
C VAL A 69 -30.89 18.13 -1.52
N TYR A 70 -30.37 17.96 -0.29
CA TYR A 70 -29.08 18.52 0.11
C TYR A 70 -27.92 17.99 -0.74
N ILE A 71 -27.84 16.66 -0.93
CA ILE A 71 -26.82 16.03 -1.77
C ILE A 71 -26.90 16.55 -3.20
N TYR A 72 -28.09 16.65 -3.78
CA TYR A 72 -28.27 17.17 -5.13
C TYR A 72 -27.83 18.63 -5.27
N GLY A 73 -28.14 19.47 -4.27
CA GLY A 73 -27.66 20.85 -4.21
C GLY A 73 -26.13 20.92 -4.16
N LEU A 74 -25.51 20.10 -3.33
CA LEU A 74 -24.06 20.02 -3.19
C LEU A 74 -23.38 19.49 -4.47
N GLU A 75 -23.97 18.49 -5.15
CA GLU A 75 -23.49 18.02 -6.45
C GLU A 75 -23.49 19.14 -7.50
N ASN A 76 -24.58 19.90 -7.59
CA ASN A 76 -24.68 21.03 -8.53
C ASN A 76 -23.68 22.14 -8.20
N GLU A 77 -23.51 22.46 -6.92
CA GLU A 77 -22.53 23.45 -6.46
C GLU A 77 -21.11 23.03 -6.83
N LEU A 78 -20.73 21.79 -6.53
CA LEU A 78 -19.40 21.26 -6.87
C LEU A 78 -19.19 21.18 -8.38
N GLN A 79 -20.19 20.76 -9.16
CA GLN A 79 -20.13 20.75 -10.63
C GLN A 79 -19.95 22.16 -11.20
N ALA A 80 -20.59 23.18 -10.62
CA ALA A 80 -20.46 24.56 -11.06
C ALA A 80 -19.08 25.17 -10.71
N GLN A 81 -18.48 24.74 -9.60
CA GLN A 81 -17.14 25.19 -9.19
C GLN A 81 -16.01 24.47 -9.92
N ASN A 82 -16.25 23.22 -10.33
CA ASN A 82 -15.24 22.39 -10.95
C ASN A 82 -15.07 22.71 -12.45
N PRO A 83 -13.84 22.86 -12.93
CA PRO A 83 -13.58 23.00 -14.35
C PRO A 83 -13.93 21.71 -15.10
N SER A 84 -14.44 21.83 -16.32
CA SER A 84 -14.70 20.67 -17.19
C SER A 84 -13.43 20.11 -17.83
N LYS A 85 -12.44 20.98 -18.09
CA LYS A 85 -11.10 20.65 -18.58
C LYS A 85 -10.13 21.71 -18.06
N LEU A 86 -8.94 21.30 -17.64
CA LEU A 86 -7.88 22.22 -17.19
C LEU A 86 -6.80 22.41 -18.26
N LEU A 87 -6.37 21.29 -18.84
CA LEU A 87 -5.28 21.25 -19.82
C LEU A 87 -5.48 20.02 -20.72
N GLU A 88 -4.92 20.06 -21.92
CA GLU A 88 -4.71 18.86 -22.72
C GLU A 88 -3.27 18.38 -22.51
N PHE A 89 -3.12 17.30 -21.75
CA PHE A 89 -1.83 16.74 -21.41
C PHE A 89 -1.26 15.99 -22.61
N VAL A 90 -0.14 16.48 -23.10
CA VAL A 90 0.68 15.81 -24.10
C VAL A 90 1.95 15.34 -23.41
N SER A 91 2.21 14.03 -23.41
CA SER A 91 3.40 13.44 -22.79
C SER A 91 4.70 13.97 -23.40
N GLY A 92 4.63 14.49 -24.63
CA GLY A 92 5.67 15.22 -25.34
C GLY A 92 6.11 16.51 -24.64
N ASP A 93 5.19 17.22 -24.00
CA ASP A 93 5.37 18.60 -23.53
C ASP A 93 5.53 18.71 -22.01
N TYR A 94 4.94 17.77 -21.26
CA TYR A 94 4.91 17.80 -19.80
C TYR A 94 5.30 16.46 -19.19
N SER A 95 5.90 16.52 -18.00
CA SER A 95 6.06 15.36 -17.10
C SER A 95 5.00 15.42 -16.01
N LEU A 96 4.18 14.37 -15.91
CA LEU A 96 3.14 14.28 -14.89
C LEU A 96 3.74 13.83 -13.55
N VAL A 97 3.70 14.70 -12.55
CA VAL A 97 4.11 14.41 -11.17
C VAL A 97 2.86 14.23 -10.30
N ALA A 98 2.58 13.00 -9.88
CA ALA A 98 1.36 12.65 -9.17
C ALA A 98 1.51 11.31 -8.40
N ASN A 99 0.40 10.66 -8.03
CA ASN A 99 0.44 9.29 -7.49
C ASN A 99 0.86 8.31 -8.61
N GLY A 100 1.90 7.50 -8.37
CA GLY A 100 2.42 6.55 -9.34
C GLY A 100 1.39 5.55 -9.89
N GLU A 101 0.33 5.26 -9.12
CA GLU A 101 -0.75 4.37 -9.54
C GLU A 101 -1.49 4.83 -10.81
N TYR A 102 -1.42 6.11 -11.18
CA TYR A 102 -2.08 6.61 -12.38
C TYR A 102 -1.59 5.92 -13.67
N VAL A 103 -0.34 5.44 -13.70
CA VAL A 103 0.20 4.73 -14.88
C VAL A 103 -0.55 3.42 -15.18
N LYS A 104 -1.24 2.84 -14.19
CA LYS A 104 -2.02 1.61 -14.34
C LYS A 104 -3.32 1.83 -15.11
N TYR A 105 -3.81 3.07 -15.12
CA TYR A 105 -5.16 3.39 -15.58
C TYR A 105 -5.16 4.31 -16.79
N LEU A 106 -4.17 5.19 -16.90
CA LEU A 106 -4.08 6.22 -17.93
C LEU A 106 -3.07 5.83 -19.01
N LYS A 107 -3.41 6.09 -20.29
CA LYS A 107 -2.53 5.91 -21.47
C LYS A 107 -1.38 6.93 -21.47
N ILE A 108 -0.49 6.81 -20.49
CA ILE A 108 0.68 7.65 -20.30
C ILE A 108 1.94 6.77 -20.21
N PRO A 109 3.06 7.17 -20.83
CA PRO A 109 4.29 6.37 -20.79
C PRO A 109 4.93 6.32 -19.39
N VAL A 110 4.81 7.41 -18.62
CA VAL A 110 5.45 7.54 -17.30
C VAL A 110 4.68 8.50 -16.41
N VAL A 111 4.58 8.17 -15.12
CA VAL A 111 4.14 9.06 -14.04
C VAL A 111 5.24 9.16 -13.01
N TYR A 112 5.57 10.36 -12.54
CA TYR A 112 6.57 10.55 -11.50
C TYR A 112 5.88 10.76 -10.16
N ALA A 113 6.37 10.14 -9.08
CA ALA A 113 5.97 10.50 -7.72
C ALA A 113 7.13 11.20 -7.02
N VAL A 114 6.80 12.21 -6.21
CA VAL A 114 7.80 12.87 -5.35
C VAL A 114 8.32 11.84 -4.34
N ASN A 115 9.64 11.70 -4.25
CA ASN A 115 10.28 10.82 -3.29
C ASN A 115 11.54 11.48 -2.72
N SER A 116 11.46 11.93 -1.47
CA SER A 116 12.55 12.61 -0.78
C SER A 116 13.73 11.71 -0.42
N ASN A 117 13.61 10.39 -0.59
CA ASN A 117 14.69 9.45 -0.31
C ASN A 117 15.72 9.38 -1.45
N PHE A 118 15.47 10.03 -2.59
CA PHE A 118 16.36 10.00 -3.75
C PHE A 118 16.92 11.39 -4.04
N PRO A 119 18.19 11.50 -4.48
CA PRO A 119 18.80 12.80 -4.80
C PRO A 119 18.08 13.50 -5.96
N GLU A 120 17.48 12.73 -6.88
CA GLU A 120 16.67 13.25 -7.96
C GLU A 120 15.34 13.85 -7.46
N GLY A 121 14.87 13.45 -6.26
CA GLY A 121 13.61 13.88 -5.67
C GLY A 121 12.36 13.20 -6.24
N TYR A 122 12.51 12.28 -7.20
CA TYR A 122 11.40 11.64 -7.91
C TYR A 122 11.63 10.15 -8.17
N LEU A 123 10.51 9.42 -8.32
CA LEU A 123 10.46 8.03 -8.77
C LEU A 123 9.51 7.93 -9.95
N ALA A 124 9.97 7.44 -11.10
CA ALA A 124 9.16 7.19 -12.28
C ALA A 124 8.43 5.85 -12.19
N TYR A 125 7.17 5.82 -12.61
CA TYR A 125 6.29 4.66 -12.67
C TYR A 125 5.91 4.45 -14.13
N ARG A 126 6.15 3.24 -14.66
CA ARG A 126 5.93 2.87 -16.05
C ARG A 126 5.14 1.56 -16.12
N LEU A 127 4.09 1.50 -16.92
CA LEU A 127 3.41 0.24 -17.20
C LEU A 127 4.24 -0.55 -18.22
N SER A 128 4.39 -1.85 -18.00
CA SER A 128 5.28 -2.69 -18.78
C SER A 128 4.75 -4.11 -18.95
N THR A 129 5.11 -4.76 -20.06
CA THR A 129 4.77 -6.17 -20.33
C THR A 129 5.59 -7.10 -19.44
N LYS A 130 5.06 -8.29 -19.19
CA LYS A 130 5.73 -9.34 -18.42
C LYS A 130 7.15 -9.60 -18.90
N VAL A 131 7.38 -9.63 -20.21
CA VAL A 131 8.71 -9.92 -20.79
C VAL A 131 9.71 -8.86 -20.37
N LEU A 132 9.35 -7.58 -20.52
CA LEU A 132 10.23 -6.49 -20.13
C LEU A 132 10.39 -6.40 -18.61
N CYS A 133 9.33 -6.72 -17.85
CA CYS A 133 9.36 -6.83 -16.40
C CYS A 133 10.27 -7.95 -15.89
N ASP A 134 10.25 -9.14 -16.48
CA ASP A 134 11.12 -10.24 -16.11
C ASP A 134 12.58 -9.90 -16.44
N ARG A 135 12.81 -9.21 -17.57
CA ARG A 135 14.14 -8.68 -17.91
C ARG A 135 14.62 -7.63 -16.91
N ALA A 136 13.76 -6.68 -16.55
CA ALA A 136 14.07 -5.68 -15.54
C ALA A 136 14.25 -6.29 -14.15
N ARG A 137 13.51 -7.35 -13.82
CA ARG A 137 13.69 -8.10 -12.58
C ARG A 137 15.05 -8.77 -12.51
N SER A 138 15.55 -9.30 -13.62
CA SER A 138 16.92 -9.83 -13.68
C SER A 138 17.99 -8.75 -13.42
N LEU A 139 17.61 -7.47 -13.49
CA LEU A 139 18.45 -6.36 -13.04
C LEU A 139 18.36 -6.14 -11.54
N LYS A 140 17.21 -6.37 -10.90
CA LYS A 140 16.93 -6.10 -9.48
C LYS A 140 17.98 -6.66 -8.51
N ASP A 141 18.61 -7.77 -8.88
CA ASP A 141 19.65 -8.43 -8.05
C ASP A 141 20.99 -7.65 -8.04
N LYS A 142 21.15 -6.64 -8.91
CA LYS A 142 22.42 -5.87 -9.06
C LYS A 142 22.22 -4.36 -9.31
N VAL A 143 21.09 -3.98 -9.89
CA VAL A 143 20.64 -2.60 -10.09
C VAL A 143 19.37 -2.45 -9.29
N THR A 144 19.47 -1.68 -8.23
CA THR A 144 18.40 -1.53 -7.25
C THR A 144 17.19 -0.76 -7.78
N ASP A 145 17.32 -0.19 -8.98
CA ASP A 145 16.46 0.87 -9.49
C ASP A 145 15.18 0.37 -10.15
N ILE A 146 14.84 -0.92 -10.06
CA ILE A 146 13.61 -1.45 -10.67
C ILE A 146 12.85 -2.40 -9.76
N PHE A 147 11.63 -1.98 -9.39
CA PHE A 147 10.65 -2.83 -8.74
C PHE A 147 9.54 -3.17 -9.73
N GLY A 148 9.43 -4.45 -10.09
CA GLY A 148 8.30 -5.00 -10.85
C GLY A 148 7.30 -5.67 -9.91
N GLU A 149 6.21 -4.98 -9.58
CA GLU A 149 5.06 -5.58 -8.88
C GLU A 149 4.06 -6.10 -9.92
N TYR A 150 3.75 -7.40 -9.86
CA TYR A 150 2.72 -8.00 -10.70
C TYR A 150 1.35 -7.60 -10.17
N TRP A 151 0.52 -7.05 -11.05
CA TRP A 151 -0.85 -6.68 -10.71
C TRP A 151 -1.84 -7.64 -11.35
N ILE A 152 -2.80 -8.06 -10.54
CA ILE A 152 -4.05 -8.63 -11.02
C ILE A 152 -5.02 -7.45 -11.05
N PHE A 153 -5.44 -7.00 -12.23
CA PHE A 153 -6.53 -6.03 -12.31
C PHE A 153 -7.79 -6.71 -11.76
N PRO A 154 -8.41 -6.21 -10.68
CA PRO A 154 -9.75 -6.62 -10.36
C PRO A 154 -10.65 -5.98 -11.43
N VAL A 155 -11.01 -6.75 -12.45
CA VAL A 155 -12.21 -6.45 -13.25
C VAL A 155 -13.34 -6.41 -12.23
N SER A 156 -13.78 -5.20 -11.89
CA SER A 156 -14.73 -4.82 -10.82
C SER A 156 -14.69 -5.63 -9.50
N TRP A 157 -14.57 -4.96 -8.36
CA TRP A 157 -14.74 -5.60 -7.04
C TRP A 157 -16.05 -6.42 -6.90
N HIS A 158 -17.05 -6.16 -7.74
CA HIS A 158 -18.29 -6.92 -7.81
C HIS A 158 -18.17 -8.27 -8.52
N GLU A 159 -17.30 -8.42 -9.52
CA GLU A 159 -17.06 -9.70 -10.21
C GLU A 159 -16.11 -10.62 -9.44
N PHE A 160 -15.18 -10.04 -8.67
CA PHE A 160 -14.23 -10.79 -7.83
C PHE A 160 -14.91 -11.66 -6.76
N ARG A 161 -16.14 -11.31 -6.35
CA ARG A 161 -16.93 -12.09 -5.38
C ARG A 161 -17.71 -13.25 -6.01
N SER A 162 -17.84 -13.27 -7.33
CA SER A 162 -18.39 -14.43 -8.04
C SER A 162 -17.22 -15.36 -8.38
N ASN A 163 -17.15 -16.52 -7.73
CA ASN A 163 -16.06 -17.51 -7.79
C ASN A 163 -15.79 -18.15 -9.18
N LYS A 164 -16.02 -17.43 -10.29
CA LYS A 164 -15.86 -17.91 -11.67
C LYS A 164 -15.07 -16.98 -12.59
N VAL A 165 -14.62 -15.81 -12.13
CA VAL A 165 -13.69 -15.02 -12.93
C VAL A 165 -12.29 -15.53 -12.61
N SER A 166 -11.76 -16.41 -13.47
CA SER A 166 -10.31 -16.60 -13.55
C SER A 166 -9.71 -15.21 -13.67
N SER A 167 -9.00 -14.75 -12.64
CA SER A 167 -8.36 -13.44 -12.68
C SER A 167 -7.44 -13.44 -13.90
N LYS A 168 -7.87 -12.83 -15.00
CA LYS A 168 -7.04 -12.66 -16.18
C LYS A 168 -5.94 -11.71 -15.75
N SER A 169 -4.80 -12.26 -15.34
CA SER A 169 -3.60 -11.48 -15.22
C SER A 169 -3.24 -11.09 -16.65
N PHE A 170 -3.33 -9.80 -16.96
CA PHE A 170 -2.98 -9.30 -18.28
C PHE A 170 -1.46 -9.37 -18.55
N GLY A 171 -0.69 -10.04 -17.67
CA GLY A 171 0.75 -10.18 -17.82
C GLY A 171 1.47 -8.84 -17.88
N MET A 172 1.01 -7.84 -17.13
CA MET A 172 1.69 -6.55 -17.00
C MET A 172 2.25 -6.37 -15.59
N CYS A 173 3.29 -5.55 -15.48
CA CYS A 173 3.77 -5.05 -14.20
C CYS A 173 3.96 -3.53 -14.25
N GLU A 174 4.06 -2.95 -13.07
CA GLU A 174 4.52 -1.58 -12.90
C GLU A 174 6.03 -1.60 -12.65
N LEU A 175 6.81 -0.92 -13.51
CA LEU A 175 8.23 -0.66 -13.29
C LEU A 175 8.40 0.67 -12.57
N ARG A 176 9.15 0.65 -11.46
CA ARG A 176 9.53 1.87 -10.72
C ARG A 176 11.00 2.18 -10.96
N ILE A 177 11.35 3.34 -11.50
CA ILE A 177 12.72 3.71 -11.93
C ILE A 177 13.14 5.06 -11.34
N ARG A 178 14.41 5.20 -10.91
CA ARG A 178 14.98 6.50 -10.55
C ARG A 178 15.15 7.35 -11.79
N GLU A 179 14.35 8.39 -11.88
CA GLU A 179 14.37 9.27 -13.03
C GLU A 179 13.79 10.62 -12.62
N ALA A 180 14.57 11.68 -12.84
CA ALA A 180 14.07 13.03 -12.72
C ALA A 180 13.19 13.37 -13.94
N PRO A 181 12.07 14.10 -13.75
CA PRO A 181 11.31 14.69 -14.85
C PRO A 181 12.21 15.51 -15.79
N GLN A 182 12.23 15.15 -17.09
CA GLN A 182 13.04 15.86 -18.10
C GLN A 182 12.29 17.03 -18.76
N LYS A 183 11.01 17.20 -18.44
CA LYS A 183 10.09 18.17 -19.06
C LYS A 183 9.48 19.07 -17.99
N PRO A 184 8.85 20.20 -18.36
CA PRO A 184 8.05 21.00 -17.44
C PRO A 184 7.10 20.14 -16.60
N ILE A 185 7.11 20.38 -15.29
CA ILE A 185 6.39 19.54 -14.34
C ILE A 185 4.93 19.99 -14.27
N LEU A 186 4.02 19.08 -14.61
CA LEU A 186 2.61 19.17 -14.25
C LEU A 186 2.39 18.36 -12.97
N LYS A 187 2.23 19.04 -11.84
CA LYS A 187 2.11 18.43 -10.52
C LYS A 187 0.66 18.43 -10.05
N ILE A 188 0.21 17.30 -9.50
CA ILE A 188 -1.10 17.16 -8.86
C ILE A 188 -0.90 16.99 -7.36
N VAL A 189 -1.41 17.93 -6.57
CA VAL A 189 -1.41 17.86 -5.11
C VAL A 189 -2.81 17.55 -4.62
N ARG A 190 -2.93 16.54 -3.74
CA ARG A 190 -4.19 16.16 -3.10
C ARG A 190 -4.20 16.64 -1.65
N GLU A 191 -5.27 17.30 -1.27
CA GLU A 191 -5.52 17.80 0.09
C GLU A 191 -6.89 17.32 0.57
N GLU A 192 -6.99 16.86 1.81
CA GLU A 192 -8.28 16.54 2.42
C GLU A 192 -8.85 17.81 3.07
N LEU A 193 -10.05 18.21 2.64
CA LEU A 193 -10.71 19.39 3.16
C LEU A 193 -11.48 19.02 4.43
N LYS A 194 -11.27 19.78 5.50
CA LYS A 194 -12.06 19.65 6.72
C LYS A 194 -13.46 20.22 6.46
N THR A 195 -14.48 19.43 6.72
CA THR A 195 -15.87 19.82 6.60
C THR A 195 -16.54 19.81 7.98
N GLU A 196 -17.46 20.75 8.21
CA GLU A 196 -18.26 20.77 9.44
C GLU A 196 -19.24 19.59 9.50
N ASN A 197 -19.68 19.11 8.33
CA ASN A 197 -20.54 17.95 8.23
C ASN A 197 -19.70 16.66 8.34
N PRO A 198 -19.88 15.82 9.38
CA PRO A 198 -19.10 14.60 9.58
C PRO A 198 -19.41 13.51 8.55
N TYR A 199 -20.53 13.62 7.83
CA TYR A 199 -20.93 12.68 6.79
C TYR A 199 -20.39 13.06 5.40
N LEU A 200 -19.78 14.24 5.28
CA LEU A 200 -19.17 14.72 4.05
C LEU A 200 -17.65 14.57 4.17
N ASN A 201 -17.02 14.01 3.15
CA ASN A 201 -15.57 14.00 3.03
C ASN A 201 -15.23 14.61 1.67
N GLN A 202 -14.55 15.76 1.69
CA GLN A 202 -14.12 16.48 0.51
C GLN A 202 -12.62 16.34 0.31
N ARG A 203 -12.20 16.22 -0.95
CA ARG A 203 -10.80 16.17 -1.35
C ARG A 203 -10.58 17.19 -2.46
N GLN A 204 -9.62 18.07 -2.25
CA GLN A 204 -9.19 19.05 -3.24
C GLN A 204 -7.97 18.53 -3.99
N TYR A 205 -8.00 18.65 -5.30
CA TYR A 205 -6.87 18.40 -6.19
C TYR A 205 -6.46 19.72 -6.80
N THR A 206 -5.23 20.15 -6.53
CA THR A 206 -4.66 21.38 -7.08
C THR A 206 -3.61 21.02 -8.10
N PHE A 207 -3.71 21.63 -9.28
CA PHE A 207 -2.86 21.36 -10.42
C PHE A 207 -1.86 22.51 -10.57
N PHE A 208 -0.58 22.18 -10.72
CA PHE A 208 0.49 23.15 -10.86
C PHE A 208 1.30 22.88 -12.11
N ILE A 209 1.65 23.93 -12.86
CA ILE A 209 2.70 23.88 -13.88
C ILE A 209 3.87 24.71 -13.37
N ASN A 210 5.03 24.08 -13.17
CA ASN A 210 6.22 24.74 -12.63
C ASN A 210 5.91 25.55 -11.35
N GLU A 211 5.23 24.91 -10.39
CA GLU A 211 4.77 25.49 -9.11
C GLU A 211 3.73 26.63 -9.21
N LYS A 212 3.27 27.00 -10.42
CA LYS A 212 2.14 27.92 -10.60
C LYS A 212 0.82 27.14 -10.67
N SER A 213 -0.11 27.42 -9.76
CA SER A 213 -1.43 26.82 -9.79
C SER A 213 -2.17 27.20 -11.08
N ILE A 214 -2.65 26.20 -11.82
CA ILE A 214 -3.45 26.38 -13.04
C ILE A 214 -4.94 26.13 -12.79
N GLY A 215 -5.28 25.50 -11.67
CA GLY A 215 -6.66 25.23 -11.30
C GLY A 215 -6.79 24.25 -10.16
N ARG A 216 -8.04 24.09 -9.71
CA ARG A 216 -8.42 23.18 -8.63
C ARG A 216 -9.64 22.38 -9.03
N PHE A 217 -9.78 21.20 -8.45
CA PHE A 217 -10.92 20.32 -8.61
C PHE A 217 -11.26 19.67 -7.29
N VAL A 218 -12.54 19.65 -6.91
CA VAL A 218 -12.99 19.08 -5.64
C VAL A 218 -13.81 17.83 -5.92
N THR A 219 -13.38 16.70 -5.34
CA THR A 219 -14.22 15.50 -5.20
C THR A 219 -14.85 15.47 -3.83
N ALA A 220 -16.00 14.81 -3.74
CA ALA A 220 -16.69 14.62 -2.48
C ALA A 220 -17.27 13.21 -2.40
N THR A 221 -17.19 12.62 -1.21
CA THR A 221 -17.95 11.43 -0.85
C THR A 221 -18.86 11.77 0.32
N TYR A 222 -20.08 11.24 0.30
CA TYR A 222 -21.08 11.51 1.31
C TYR A 222 -21.66 10.20 1.87
N GLU A 223 -21.83 10.12 3.18
CA GLU A 223 -22.46 8.97 3.84
C GLU A 223 -23.98 9.14 3.86
N ALA A 224 -24.63 8.72 2.78
CA ALA A 224 -26.05 8.88 2.56
C ALA A 224 -26.89 7.82 3.32
N ILE A 225 -28.09 8.23 3.69
CA ILE A 225 -29.18 7.37 4.16
C ILE A 225 -29.59 6.48 2.97
N PRO A 226 -29.56 5.15 3.09
CA PRO A 226 -29.96 4.27 1.99
C PRO A 226 -31.46 4.36 1.70
N LEU A 227 -31.89 3.93 0.51
CA LEU A 227 -33.32 3.86 0.19
C LEU A 227 -34.10 2.98 1.18
N PHE A 228 -33.52 1.85 1.56
CA PHE A 228 -34.11 0.96 2.57
C PHE A 228 -33.39 1.14 3.91
N PRO A 229 -34.12 1.44 5.00
CA PRO A 229 -33.51 1.56 6.32
C PRO A 229 -32.79 0.27 6.67
N ARG A 230 -31.53 0.41 7.08
CA ARG A 230 -30.71 -0.71 7.57
C ARG A 230 -30.20 -0.32 8.94
N PHE A 231 -30.80 -0.89 9.96
CA PHE A 231 -30.34 -0.68 11.33
C PHE A 231 -29.18 -1.61 11.62
N PHE A 232 -28.17 -1.08 12.30
CA PHE A 232 -27.11 -1.87 12.90
C PHE A 232 -27.20 -1.63 14.39
N ILE A 233 -27.60 -2.68 15.13
CA ILE A 233 -27.76 -2.62 16.58
C ILE A 233 -26.92 -3.74 17.17
N GLY A 234 -25.80 -3.40 17.79
CA GLY A 234 -25.02 -4.40 18.47
C GLY A 234 -23.75 -3.86 19.09
N CYS A 235 -23.02 -4.77 19.72
CA CYS A 235 -21.74 -4.46 20.34
C CYS A 235 -20.58 -5.08 19.56
N GLY A 236 -19.46 -4.37 19.49
CA GLY A 236 -18.26 -4.83 18.82
C GLY A 236 -17.00 -4.35 19.52
N LEU A 237 -15.91 -5.06 19.28
CA LEU A 237 -14.59 -4.64 19.74
C LEU A 237 -14.10 -3.49 18.85
N LYS A 238 -13.97 -2.30 19.43
CA LYS A 238 -13.35 -1.17 18.74
C LYS A 238 -11.84 -1.26 18.95
N SER A 239 -11.10 -1.61 17.90
CA SER A 239 -9.62 -1.71 17.91
C SER A 239 -8.88 -0.36 17.93
N SER A 240 -9.48 0.68 18.51
CA SER A 240 -8.78 1.96 18.75
C SER A 240 -7.69 1.80 19.81
N ASP A 241 -6.89 2.85 20.05
CA ASP A 241 -5.80 2.89 21.03
C ASP A 241 -6.17 2.32 22.42
N THR A 242 -7.45 2.40 22.80
CA THR A 242 -8.03 1.64 23.91
C THR A 242 -9.06 0.63 23.37
N PRO A 243 -8.74 -0.68 23.38
CA PRO A 243 -9.67 -1.73 23.00
C PRO A 243 -10.88 -1.72 23.94
N ALA A 244 -12.05 -1.38 23.43
CA ALA A 244 -13.27 -1.31 24.21
C ALA A 244 -14.41 -2.06 23.52
N TRP A 245 -15.21 -2.74 24.34
CA TRP A 245 -16.45 -3.34 23.90
C TRP A 245 -17.54 -2.27 23.90
N LEU A 246 -17.88 -1.76 22.71
CA LEU A 246 -18.81 -0.65 22.55
C LEU A 246 -20.07 -1.12 21.84
N CYS A 247 -21.21 -0.78 22.43
CA CYS A 247 -22.52 -1.03 21.84
C CYS A 247 -23.00 0.23 21.13
N ASP A 248 -23.48 0.05 19.91
CA ASP A 248 -24.00 1.14 19.09
C ASP A 248 -25.31 0.72 18.42
N ALA A 249 -26.16 1.72 18.18
CA ALA A 249 -27.42 1.60 17.49
C ALA A 249 -27.47 2.69 16.42
N THR A 250 -26.93 2.38 15.25
CA THR A 250 -26.82 3.33 14.15
C THR A 250 -27.61 2.89 12.94
N LEU A 251 -28.07 3.88 12.17
CA LEU A 251 -28.50 3.63 10.82
C LEU A 251 -27.26 3.45 9.95
N ARG A 252 -27.16 2.29 9.30
CA ARG A 252 -26.10 2.04 8.32
C ARG A 252 -26.26 3.01 7.17
N ARG A 253 -25.26 3.87 6.99
CA ARG A 253 -25.13 4.75 5.83
C ARG A 253 -24.41 4.04 4.69
N VAL A 254 -24.64 4.52 3.49
CA VAL A 254 -23.95 4.06 2.28
C VAL A 254 -23.07 5.20 1.79
N ARG A 255 -21.79 4.91 1.62
CA ARG A 255 -20.87 5.87 1.01
C ARG A 255 -21.24 6.04 -0.46
N GLN A 256 -21.58 7.26 -0.84
CA GLN A 256 -21.88 7.68 -2.20
C GLN A 256 -20.83 8.68 -2.65
N THR A 257 -20.17 8.42 -3.77
CA THR A 257 -19.35 9.43 -4.44
C THR A 257 -20.29 10.42 -5.11
N LEU A 258 -20.11 11.71 -4.80
CA LEU A 258 -20.91 12.77 -5.38
C LEU A 258 -20.50 12.99 -6.83
N ARG A 259 -21.47 13.26 -7.70
CA ARG A 259 -21.21 13.63 -9.09
C ARG A 259 -20.65 15.04 -9.12
N THR A 260 -19.33 15.15 -9.26
CA THR A 260 -18.61 16.43 -9.26
C THR A 260 -18.18 16.89 -10.65
N TYR A 261 -18.53 16.13 -11.69
CA TYR A 261 -18.21 16.40 -13.09
C TYR A 261 -19.48 16.62 -13.93
N PRO A 262 -19.40 17.36 -15.07
CA PRO A 262 -20.52 17.53 -15.98
C PRO A 262 -21.03 16.19 -16.52
N LYS A 263 -22.36 16.05 -16.68
CA LYS A 263 -23.12 14.83 -17.00
C LYS A 263 -22.71 14.02 -18.26
N ALA A 264 -21.67 14.41 -19.01
CA ALA A 264 -21.39 13.93 -20.35
C ALA A 264 -20.59 12.61 -20.43
N THR A 265 -20.14 12.06 -19.30
CA THR A 265 -19.23 10.91 -19.30
C THR A 265 -19.83 9.68 -18.62
N SER A 266 -19.71 8.52 -19.26
CA SER A 266 -20.39 7.25 -18.94
C SER A 266 -20.36 6.85 -17.45
N ALA A 267 -21.51 6.38 -16.95
CA ALA A 267 -21.84 6.15 -15.55
C ALA A 267 -21.05 5.08 -14.76
N ASN A 268 -19.99 4.48 -15.32
CA ASN A 268 -19.28 3.36 -14.70
C ASN A 268 -18.01 3.73 -13.92
N ASN A 269 -17.65 5.00 -13.83
CA ASN A 269 -16.31 5.39 -13.38
C ASN A 269 -16.32 6.08 -12.01
N ASN A 270 -16.50 5.29 -10.95
CA ASN A 270 -16.42 5.73 -9.55
C ASN A 270 -14.97 5.78 -9.00
N SER A 271 -13.95 5.67 -9.84
CA SER A 271 -12.56 5.77 -9.36
C SER A 271 -12.12 7.23 -9.28
N ASP A 272 -11.41 7.58 -8.20
CA ASP A 272 -10.71 8.87 -8.03
C ASP A 272 -9.71 9.15 -9.19
N ASN A 273 -9.50 8.23 -10.11
CA ASN A 273 -8.61 8.43 -11.25
C ASN A 273 -9.37 9.08 -12.42
N TYR A 274 -10.70 8.94 -12.49
CA TYR A 274 -11.46 9.25 -13.71
C TYR A 274 -11.46 10.73 -14.05
N PHE A 275 -11.58 11.56 -13.02
CA PHE A 275 -11.56 13.00 -13.23
C PHE A 275 -10.18 13.50 -13.69
N ILE A 276 -9.07 12.82 -13.35
CA ILE A 276 -7.74 13.21 -13.84
C ILE A 276 -7.65 13.04 -15.35
N SER A 277 -8.13 11.91 -15.88
CA SER A 277 -8.26 11.69 -17.33
C SER A 277 -9.09 12.78 -18.00
N LEU A 278 -10.25 13.11 -17.44
CA LEU A 278 -11.13 14.15 -18.00
C LEU A 278 -10.48 15.53 -17.99
N LEU A 279 -9.91 15.94 -16.84
CA LEU A 279 -9.32 17.26 -16.66
C LEU A 279 -8.07 17.47 -17.50
N LEU A 280 -7.31 16.40 -17.73
CA LEU A 280 -6.06 16.41 -18.48
C LEU A 280 -6.20 15.91 -19.91
N GLY A 281 -7.38 15.44 -20.34
CA GLY A 281 -7.56 14.84 -21.67
C GLY A 281 -6.69 13.58 -21.91
N ILE A 282 -6.41 12.79 -20.88
CA ILE A 282 -5.61 11.55 -21.00
C ILE A 282 -6.55 10.37 -21.09
N ASP A 283 -6.45 9.56 -22.13
CA ASP A 283 -7.31 8.38 -22.27
C ASP A 283 -7.07 7.32 -21.19
N TYR A 284 -8.11 6.55 -20.89
CA TYR A 284 -8.01 5.34 -20.09
C TYR A 284 -7.54 4.17 -20.93
N TYR A 285 -6.77 3.26 -20.33
CA TYR A 285 -6.64 1.92 -20.91
C TYR A 285 -7.99 1.21 -20.86
N SER A 286 -8.54 0.87 -22.02
CA SER A 286 -9.63 -0.10 -22.12
C SER A 286 -9.11 -1.51 -21.89
N GLU A 287 -10.01 -2.47 -21.72
CA GLU A 287 -9.62 -3.88 -21.62
C GLU A 287 -8.84 -4.35 -22.86
N ASP A 288 -9.26 -3.94 -24.06
CA ASP A 288 -8.59 -4.28 -25.31
C ASP A 288 -7.17 -3.67 -25.39
N ASP A 289 -7.01 -2.43 -24.91
CA ASP A 289 -5.68 -1.80 -24.83
C ASP A 289 -4.74 -2.56 -23.91
N LEU A 290 -5.24 -3.07 -22.78
CA LEU A 290 -4.45 -3.86 -21.82
C LEU A 290 -4.11 -5.25 -22.37
N GLN A 291 -5.02 -5.88 -23.12
CA GLN A 291 -4.75 -7.17 -23.76
C GLN A 291 -3.70 -7.06 -24.87
N ASN A 292 -3.71 -5.94 -25.61
CA ASN A 292 -2.81 -5.68 -26.73
C ASN A 292 -1.68 -4.70 -26.36
N PHE A 293 -1.41 -4.50 -25.06
CA PHE A 293 -0.45 -3.52 -24.59
C PHE A 293 0.96 -3.83 -25.12
N LYS A 294 1.63 -2.78 -25.60
CA LYS A 294 3.02 -2.83 -26.03
C LYS A 294 3.82 -1.84 -25.20
N ASP A 295 5.02 -2.24 -24.81
CA ASP A 295 5.94 -1.38 -24.08
C ASP A 295 6.26 -0.11 -24.87
N TYR A 296 6.28 1.02 -24.18
CA TYR A 296 6.71 2.28 -24.76
C TYR A 296 8.20 2.21 -25.14
N PRO A 297 8.61 2.73 -26.32
CA PRO A 297 10.01 2.66 -26.77
C PRO A 297 11.01 3.24 -25.77
N GLU A 298 10.64 4.30 -25.06
CA GLU A 298 11.48 4.93 -24.03
C GLU A 298 11.69 3.99 -22.84
N THR A 299 10.67 3.23 -22.45
CA THR A 299 10.76 2.25 -21.35
C THR A 299 11.63 1.07 -21.76
N ILE A 300 11.50 0.57 -22.99
CA ILE A 300 12.37 -0.49 -23.54
C ILE A 300 13.83 -0.01 -23.50
N LYS A 301 14.09 1.18 -24.05
CA LYS A 301 15.43 1.76 -24.11
C LYS A 301 16.07 1.91 -22.72
N ILE A 302 15.33 2.44 -21.73
CA ILE A 302 15.86 2.57 -20.36
C ILE A 302 16.25 1.20 -19.79
N VAL A 303 15.42 0.18 -19.98
CA VAL A 303 15.75 -1.17 -19.50
C VAL A 303 16.94 -1.75 -20.27
N ASP A 304 17.04 -1.52 -21.58
CA ASP A 304 18.17 -1.93 -22.41
C ASP A 304 19.47 -1.26 -21.96
N ASP A 305 19.45 0.06 -21.77
CA ASP A 305 20.59 0.85 -21.31
C ASP A 305 21.04 0.37 -19.92
N LEU A 306 20.11 0.06 -19.00
CA LEU A 306 20.43 -0.49 -17.69
C LEU A 306 21.01 -1.92 -17.77
N VAL A 307 20.55 -2.74 -18.71
CA VAL A 307 21.14 -4.07 -18.99
C VAL A 307 22.55 -3.93 -19.53
N GLU A 308 22.81 -2.96 -20.41
CA GLU A 308 24.13 -2.72 -20.99
C GLU A 308 25.10 -2.14 -19.95
N LEU A 309 24.67 -1.14 -19.18
CA LEU A 309 25.42 -0.60 -18.05
C LEU A 309 25.83 -1.73 -17.11
N LYS A 310 24.90 -2.63 -16.78
CA LYS A 310 25.18 -3.81 -15.94
C LYS A 310 26.27 -4.71 -16.51
N LYS A 311 26.35 -4.90 -17.84
CA LYS A 311 27.40 -5.72 -18.46
C LYS A 311 28.77 -5.06 -18.40
N ASN A 312 28.80 -3.74 -18.30
CA ASN A 312 30.00 -2.92 -18.32
C ASN A 312 30.40 -2.38 -16.93
N GLU A 313 29.74 -2.84 -15.86
CA GLU A 313 30.02 -2.45 -14.47
C GLU A 313 31.49 -2.71 -14.11
N LYS A 314 32.14 -1.69 -13.58
CA LYS A 314 33.52 -1.75 -13.06
C LYS A 314 33.51 -1.56 -11.55
N PRO A 315 34.57 -2.00 -10.84
CA PRO A 315 34.72 -1.75 -9.40
C PRO A 315 34.56 -0.27 -9.02
N GLU A 316 34.92 0.66 -9.91
CA GLU A 316 34.80 2.11 -9.66
C GLU A 316 33.35 2.62 -9.63
N ASP A 317 32.39 1.89 -10.19
CA ASP A 317 30.96 2.25 -10.21
C ASP A 317 30.28 2.02 -8.84
N PHE A 318 30.97 1.30 -7.97
CA PHE A 318 30.56 1.02 -6.60
C PHE A 318 31.23 2.03 -5.66
N ASP A 319 30.52 2.42 -4.60
CA ASP A 319 31.11 3.15 -3.51
C ASP A 319 32.03 2.23 -2.68
N GLN A 320 32.69 2.79 -1.67
CA GLN A 320 33.57 2.04 -0.77
C GLN A 320 32.85 0.93 0.02
N TRP A 321 31.52 0.86 -0.08
CA TRP A 321 30.64 -0.11 0.58
C TRP A 321 30.09 -1.17 -0.37
N GLY A 322 30.54 -1.19 -1.63
CA GLY A 322 30.06 -2.15 -2.63
C GLY A 322 28.64 -1.88 -3.10
N LEU A 323 28.01 -0.77 -2.69
CA LEU A 323 26.76 -0.30 -3.28
C LEU A 323 27.10 0.39 -4.59
N ARG A 324 26.35 0.15 -5.67
CA ARG A 324 26.47 1.03 -6.83
C ARG A 324 26.18 2.45 -6.37
N LYS A 325 26.99 3.42 -6.81
CA LYS A 325 26.85 4.83 -6.41
C LYS A 325 25.47 5.41 -6.75
N ASP A 326 24.75 4.79 -7.68
CA ASP A 326 23.38 5.16 -8.10
C ASP A 326 22.27 4.31 -7.46
N SER A 327 22.57 3.45 -6.48
CA SER A 327 21.61 2.47 -5.92
C SER A 327 20.41 3.07 -5.12
N LEU A 328 19.14 2.78 -5.49
CA LEU A 328 18.09 2.23 -4.60
C LEU A 328 18.17 2.44 -3.08
N TYR A 329 19.05 1.63 -2.51
CA TYR A 329 19.13 1.28 -1.11
C TYR A 329 20.23 2.11 -0.47
N GLN A 330 19.87 3.30 -0.04
CA GLN A 330 20.66 3.94 1.00
C GLN A 330 20.40 3.18 2.30
N PRO A 331 21.43 2.65 2.97
CA PRO A 331 21.24 2.03 4.27
C PRO A 331 20.61 3.04 5.23
N GLN A 332 19.38 2.77 5.65
CA GLN A 332 18.68 3.62 6.59
C GLN A 332 19.02 3.18 8.00
N ILE A 333 19.74 4.04 8.72
CA ILE A 333 19.95 3.91 10.16
C ILE A 333 18.89 4.76 10.85
N SER A 334 17.99 4.12 11.58
CA SER A 334 16.84 4.77 12.23
C SER A 334 16.53 4.10 13.58
N GLN A 335 15.35 4.34 14.13
CA GLN A 335 14.82 3.59 15.25
C GLN A 335 13.47 2.95 14.90
N LYS A 336 13.28 1.67 15.24
CA LYS A 336 12.01 0.96 15.12
C LYS A 336 11.60 0.45 16.50
N ASN A 337 10.43 0.88 16.98
CA ASN A 337 9.94 0.56 18.32
C ASN A 337 10.92 0.91 19.45
N GLY A 338 11.71 1.99 19.28
CA GLY A 338 12.73 2.42 20.22
C GLY A 338 14.08 1.68 20.12
N TYR A 339 14.19 0.67 19.25
CA TYR A 339 15.45 -0.04 19.00
C TYR A 339 16.17 0.56 17.79
N PRO A 340 17.51 0.65 17.79
CA PRO A 340 18.28 1.00 16.60
C PRO A 340 17.92 0.05 15.46
N SER A 341 17.64 0.59 14.29
CA SER A 341 17.29 -0.18 13.10
C SER A 341 18.23 0.11 11.95
N PHE A 342 18.55 -0.95 11.20
CA PHE A 342 19.28 -0.87 9.95
C PHE A 342 18.47 -1.53 8.85
N VAL A 343 18.16 -0.77 7.80
CA VAL A 343 17.48 -1.28 6.60
C VAL A 343 18.38 -1.03 5.39
N GLY A 344 18.83 -2.06 4.68
CA GLY A 344 19.76 -1.87 3.57
C GLY A 344 20.23 -3.14 2.86
N VAL A 345 21.22 -3.00 1.98
CA VAL A 345 21.92 -4.13 1.37
C VAL A 345 23.33 -4.20 1.96
N VAL A 346 23.76 -5.39 2.38
CA VAL A 346 25.09 -5.62 2.92
C VAL A 346 25.94 -6.29 1.85
N TYR A 347 26.97 -5.58 1.41
CA TYR A 347 28.02 -6.13 0.56
C TYR A 347 29.21 -6.51 1.44
N THR A 348 29.81 -7.65 1.13
CA THR A 348 30.72 -8.37 2.02
C THR A 348 32.18 -7.89 2.00
N GLN A 349 32.47 -6.78 1.31
CA GLN A 349 33.86 -6.43 0.94
C GLN A 349 34.67 -5.66 1.99
N ASN A 350 34.06 -5.00 2.98
CA ASN A 350 34.83 -4.09 3.85
C ASN A 350 34.28 -4.02 5.27
N GLU A 351 35.08 -4.40 6.27
CA GLU A 351 34.74 -4.33 7.71
C GLU A 351 34.41 -2.90 8.19
N GLY A 352 34.55 -1.88 7.33
CA GLY A 352 34.19 -0.48 7.63
C GLY A 352 32.76 -0.06 7.28
N GLY A 353 31.96 -0.92 6.60
CA GLY A 353 30.63 -0.60 6.07
C GLY A 353 29.66 0.12 7.02
N PRO A 354 28.66 0.87 6.53
CA PRO A 354 27.62 1.45 7.39
C PRO A 354 26.89 0.38 8.21
N PHE A 355 26.72 -0.83 7.66
CA PHE A 355 26.24 -1.98 8.43
C PHE A 355 27.21 -2.40 9.53
N TYR A 356 28.49 -2.59 9.21
CA TYR A 356 29.52 -2.97 10.19
C TYR A 356 29.64 -1.93 11.30
N SER A 357 29.72 -0.66 10.93
CA SER A 357 29.69 0.48 11.85
C SER A 357 28.42 0.51 12.72
N PHE A 358 27.25 0.24 12.13
CA PHE A 358 25.99 0.15 12.86
C PHE A 358 26.00 -1.01 13.87
N ILE A 359 26.44 -2.20 13.47
CA ILE A 359 26.54 -3.37 14.36
C ILE A 359 27.52 -3.08 15.49
N GLU A 360 28.68 -2.52 15.18
CA GLU A 360 29.71 -2.14 16.16
C GLU A 360 29.22 -1.11 17.20
N GLN A 361 28.53 -0.06 16.75
CA GLN A 361 27.94 0.97 17.63
C GLN A 361 26.81 0.43 18.53
N ASN A 362 26.23 -0.72 18.16
CA ASN A 362 25.10 -1.33 18.86
C ASN A 362 25.44 -2.68 19.50
N ARG A 363 26.72 -2.92 19.80
CA ARG A 363 27.16 -4.07 20.60
C ARG A 363 26.38 -4.20 21.91
N ASP A 364 26.07 -5.44 22.27
CA ASP A 364 25.29 -5.83 23.45
C ASP A 364 23.85 -5.24 23.48
N LYS A 365 23.38 -4.61 22.40
CA LYS A 365 22.00 -4.11 22.26
C LYS A 365 21.17 -5.02 21.36
N ILE A 366 19.85 -4.89 21.48
CA ILE A 366 18.91 -5.41 20.50
C ILE A 366 18.77 -4.38 19.38
N VAL A 367 18.90 -4.83 18.15
CA VAL A 367 18.72 -4.04 16.93
C VAL A 367 17.67 -4.68 16.05
N TYR A 368 17.00 -3.87 15.23
CA TYR A 368 16.17 -4.39 14.15
C TYR A 368 16.95 -4.37 12.84
N LEU A 369 17.05 -5.51 12.17
CA LEU A 369 17.72 -5.60 10.87
C LEU A 369 16.68 -5.99 9.82
N ASP A 370 16.67 -5.27 8.70
CA ASP A 370 15.92 -5.62 7.49
C ASP A 370 16.85 -5.46 6.29
N VAL A 371 17.53 -6.53 5.94
CA VAL A 371 18.73 -6.43 5.11
C VAL A 371 18.82 -7.56 4.11
N ARG A 372 19.32 -7.24 2.92
CA ARG A 372 19.60 -8.22 1.87
C ARG A 372 21.11 -8.38 1.69
N ALA A 373 21.57 -9.60 1.46
CA ALA A 373 22.93 -9.82 1.03
C ALA A 373 23.08 -9.35 -0.43
N GLY A 374 24.09 -8.52 -0.70
CA GLY A 374 24.45 -8.13 -2.07
C GLY A 374 25.30 -9.21 -2.78
N PRO A 375 25.43 -9.17 -4.12
CA PRO A 375 26.28 -10.09 -4.86
C PRO A 375 27.74 -10.01 -4.38
N ASN A 376 28.42 -11.16 -4.32
CA ASN A 376 29.86 -11.19 -4.10
C ASN A 376 30.57 -10.66 -5.35
N THR A 377 31.06 -9.42 -5.28
CA THR A 377 31.74 -8.75 -6.38
C THR A 377 33.22 -9.11 -6.50
N ASN A 378 33.78 -9.86 -5.54
CA ASN A 378 35.13 -10.41 -5.65
C ASN A 378 35.06 -11.92 -5.89
N GLY A 379 35.68 -12.39 -6.98
CA GLY A 379 35.93 -13.82 -7.21
C GLY A 379 36.90 -14.47 -6.21
N ASN A 380 37.20 -13.81 -5.09
CA ASN A 380 38.11 -14.27 -4.04
C ASN A 380 37.35 -14.30 -2.70
N SER A 381 37.03 -15.50 -2.22
CA SER A 381 36.20 -15.81 -1.04
C SER A 381 36.84 -15.47 0.32
N SER A 382 38.11 -15.09 0.34
CA SER A 382 38.96 -15.20 1.54
C SER A 382 38.95 -14.02 2.51
N SER A 383 38.16 -12.95 2.32
CA SER A 383 38.26 -11.73 3.15
C SER A 383 36.95 -11.22 3.75
N ILE A 384 35.90 -12.05 3.80
CA ILE A 384 34.60 -11.62 4.32
C ILE A 384 34.59 -11.73 5.85
N GLY A 385 34.40 -10.59 6.54
CA GLY A 385 34.05 -10.57 7.96
C GLY A 385 32.75 -11.34 8.16
N VAL A 386 32.85 -12.53 8.72
CA VAL A 386 31.73 -13.47 8.87
C VAL A 386 30.88 -13.01 10.05
N TYR A 387 29.60 -12.73 9.81
CA TYR A 387 28.62 -12.67 10.89
C TYR A 387 27.91 -14.01 11.01
N GLY A 388 27.84 -14.53 12.22
CA GLY A 388 27.07 -15.72 12.54
C GLY A 388 25.66 -15.34 12.95
N VAL A 389 24.65 -15.64 12.14
CA VAL A 389 23.24 -15.46 12.54
C VAL A 389 22.73 -16.78 13.13
N CYS A 390 22.31 -16.79 14.40
CA CYS A 390 21.65 -17.94 15.01
C CYS A 390 20.25 -17.58 15.53
N LYS A 391 19.37 -18.58 15.52
CA LYS A 391 18.00 -18.47 16.02
C LYS A 391 17.91 -18.42 17.55
N ALA A 392 18.78 -19.15 18.25
CA ALA A 392 18.84 -19.10 19.71
C ALA A 392 20.29 -19.13 20.23
N ARG A 393 20.51 -18.51 21.40
CA ARG A 393 21.86 -18.41 22.01
C ARG A 393 22.51 -19.76 22.27
N LYS A 394 21.71 -20.78 22.60
CA LYS A 394 22.17 -22.16 22.84
C LYS A 394 22.65 -22.86 21.57
N ASP A 395 22.23 -22.37 20.39
CA ASP A 395 22.62 -22.93 19.09
C ASP A 395 23.91 -22.26 18.56
N CYS A 396 24.34 -21.13 19.15
CA CYS A 396 25.59 -20.46 18.76
C CYS A 396 26.86 -21.04 19.42
N THR A 397 26.75 -22.07 20.26
CA THR A 397 27.91 -22.57 21.01
C THR A 397 28.69 -23.60 20.20
N SER A 398 29.80 -23.14 19.60
CA SER A 398 31.03 -23.90 19.26
C SER A 398 31.15 -24.66 17.94
N ARG A 399 30.13 -24.73 17.07
CA ARG A 399 30.33 -25.28 15.71
C ARG A 399 30.12 -24.22 14.64
N THR A 400 31.15 -24.05 13.81
CA THR A 400 31.11 -23.17 12.64
C THR A 400 29.99 -23.56 11.67
N ASP A 401 29.56 -24.82 11.67
CA ASP A 401 28.55 -25.40 10.77
C ASP A 401 27.14 -24.79 10.94
N ASP A 402 26.84 -24.23 12.12
CA ASP A 402 25.51 -23.68 12.46
C ASP A 402 25.40 -22.17 12.17
N TYR A 403 26.49 -21.53 11.76
CA TYR A 403 26.46 -20.14 11.33
C TYR A 403 25.99 -20.05 9.88
N TYR A 404 24.97 -19.24 9.64
CA TYR A 404 24.73 -18.76 8.29
C TYR A 404 25.76 -17.68 7.96
N PHE A 405 26.83 -18.10 7.29
CA PHE A 405 27.82 -17.17 6.77
C PHE A 405 27.17 -16.24 5.74
N PHE A 406 27.36 -14.93 5.89
CA PHE A 406 26.96 -13.94 4.89
C PHE A 406 27.49 -14.28 3.49
N GLU A 407 28.64 -14.94 3.40
CA GLU A 407 29.21 -15.47 2.15
C GLU A 407 28.30 -16.51 1.48
N LYS A 408 27.80 -17.49 2.24
CA LYS A 408 26.86 -18.49 1.74
C LYS A 408 25.51 -17.85 1.41
N MET A 409 25.10 -16.84 2.19
CA MET A 409 23.89 -16.07 1.94
C MET A 409 23.98 -15.17 0.69
N ALA A 410 25.15 -14.59 0.39
CA ALA A 410 25.37 -13.75 -0.79
C ALA A 410 25.21 -14.54 -2.10
N ASN A 411 25.58 -15.83 -2.08
CA ASN A 411 25.36 -16.74 -3.21
C ASN A 411 23.92 -17.26 -3.30
N GLU A 412 23.15 -17.18 -2.21
CA GLU A 412 21.76 -17.67 -2.12
C GLU A 412 20.72 -16.54 -2.02
N GLU A 413 21.13 -15.28 -2.20
CA GLU A 413 20.27 -14.08 -2.22
C GLU A 413 19.31 -13.97 -1.01
N ARG A 414 19.78 -14.33 0.18
CA ARG A 414 18.91 -14.36 1.38
C ARG A 414 18.60 -12.95 1.90
N HIS A 415 17.31 -12.75 2.21
CA HIS A 415 16.77 -11.58 2.92
C HIS A 415 16.61 -11.93 4.40
N PHE A 416 17.14 -11.09 5.30
CA PHE A 416 16.96 -11.23 6.74
C PHE A 416 16.18 -10.05 7.31
N GLN A 417 15.14 -10.36 8.09
CA GLN A 417 14.29 -9.36 8.72
C GLN A 417 13.93 -9.82 10.14
N GLY A 418 14.25 -9.01 11.16
CA GLY A 418 13.95 -9.38 12.55
C GLY A 418 14.69 -8.54 13.60
N PHE A 419 14.47 -8.87 14.86
CA PHE A 419 15.20 -8.30 15.99
C PHE A 419 16.35 -9.22 16.40
N PHE A 420 17.54 -8.65 16.51
CA PHE A 420 18.77 -9.38 16.81
C PHE A 420 19.50 -8.73 17.97
N ARG A 421 19.98 -9.51 18.92
CA ARG A 421 20.98 -9.06 19.89
C ARG A 421 22.36 -9.16 19.26
N VAL A 422 23.08 -8.05 19.24
CA VAL A 422 24.47 -8.00 18.76
C VAL A 422 25.40 -8.56 19.84
N GLY A 423 26.05 -9.69 19.55
CA GLY A 423 27.02 -10.33 20.43
C GLY A 423 28.40 -9.66 20.44
N LYS A 424 29.31 -10.21 21.25
CA LYS A 424 30.71 -9.77 21.30
C LYS A 424 31.48 -10.30 20.10
N ARG A 425 32.57 -9.61 19.76
CA ARG A 425 33.49 -10.02 18.69
C ARG A 425 34.34 -11.20 19.20
N GLU A 426 34.26 -12.33 18.52
CA GLU A 426 34.97 -13.56 18.88
C GLU A 426 35.94 -13.94 17.75
N LYS A 427 37.14 -14.42 18.09
CA LYS A 427 38.04 -15.03 17.11
C LYS A 427 37.65 -16.50 16.96
N SER A 428 37.33 -16.92 15.76
CA SER A 428 36.98 -18.30 15.43
C SER A 428 38.03 -18.86 14.47
N GLU A 429 38.54 -20.05 14.75
CA GLU A 429 39.41 -20.77 13.82
C GLU A 429 38.55 -21.37 12.70
N ASP A 430 38.95 -21.14 11.44
CA ASP A 430 38.29 -21.76 10.29
C ASP A 430 38.57 -23.27 10.29
N THR A 431 37.64 -24.05 10.82
CA THR A 431 37.82 -25.51 10.93
C THR A 431 37.72 -26.22 9.58
N HIS A 432 37.23 -25.56 8.53
CA HIS A 432 37.07 -26.14 7.19
C HIS A 432 38.33 -26.02 6.33
N ASN A 433 39.20 -25.04 6.58
CA ASN A 433 40.46 -24.89 5.84
C ASN A 433 41.68 -24.90 6.78
N LYS A 434 41.94 -26.06 7.40
CA LYS A 434 43.06 -26.27 8.34
C LYS A 434 44.45 -25.97 7.76
N ALA A 435 44.58 -25.88 6.43
CA ALA A 435 45.86 -25.65 5.78
C ALA A 435 46.39 -24.21 5.95
N ASP A 436 45.50 -23.23 6.14
CA ASP A 436 45.88 -21.80 6.09
C ASP A 436 45.96 -21.11 7.47
N ASN A 437 45.64 -21.81 8.56
CA ASN A 437 45.67 -21.25 9.93
C ASN A 437 44.90 -19.90 10.03
N ASP A 438 43.87 -19.75 9.21
CA ASP A 438 43.19 -18.48 8.99
C ASP A 438 42.22 -18.24 10.14
N THR A 439 42.50 -17.20 10.94
CA THR A 439 41.65 -16.83 12.07
C THR A 439 40.65 -15.79 11.61
N ARG A 440 39.38 -16.17 11.58
CA ARG A 440 38.29 -15.25 11.21
C ARG A 440 37.74 -14.59 12.45
N THR A 441 37.45 -13.31 12.36
CA THR A 441 36.76 -12.60 13.43
C THR A 441 35.26 -12.62 13.16
N VAL A 442 34.49 -13.20 14.07
CA VAL A 442 33.04 -13.41 13.94
C VAL A 442 32.28 -12.50 14.91
N LEU A 443 31.22 -11.88 14.42
CA LEU A 443 30.23 -11.17 15.23
C LEU A 443 28.92 -11.95 15.17
N THR A 444 28.41 -12.34 16.34
CA THR A 444 27.21 -13.18 16.44
C THR A 444 25.95 -12.33 16.55
N LEU A 445 24.99 -12.54 15.66
CA LEU A 445 23.65 -11.97 15.72
C LEU A 445 22.70 -13.05 16.22
N VAL A 446 22.11 -12.85 17.41
CA VAL A 446 21.18 -13.81 18.01
C VAL A 446 19.76 -13.27 17.86
N GLU A 447 18.89 -14.00 17.18
CA GLU A 447 17.47 -13.64 17.07
C GLU A 447 16.85 -13.53 18.47
N SER A 448 16.07 -12.47 18.71
CA SER A 448 15.54 -12.15 20.04
C SER A 448 14.07 -12.54 20.15
N ASP A 449 13.80 -13.62 20.87
CA ASP A 449 12.43 -14.08 21.19
C ASP A 449 11.65 -13.12 22.12
N GLU A 450 12.35 -12.16 22.77
CA GLU A 450 11.76 -11.26 23.76
C GLU A 450 10.71 -10.29 23.17
N LEU A 451 10.68 -10.13 21.84
CA LEU A 451 9.90 -9.09 21.17
C LEU A 451 8.71 -9.60 20.35
N ASP A 452 8.61 -10.89 20.07
CA ASP A 452 7.43 -11.48 19.38
C ASP A 452 6.19 -11.56 20.29
N SER A 453 6.30 -11.15 21.55
CA SER A 453 5.24 -11.22 22.57
C SER A 453 4.60 -9.87 22.95
N LYS A 454 5.04 -8.76 22.33
CA LYS A 454 4.49 -7.41 22.52
C LYS A 454 3.99 -6.83 21.21
#